data_AF-A0A6G0VM17-F1
#
_entry.id   AF-A0A6G0VM17-F1
#
_cell.length_a   1.000
_cell.length_b   1.000
_cell.length_c   1.000
_cell.angle_alpha   90.00
_cell.angle_beta   90.00
_cell.angle_gamma   90.00
#
_symmetry.space_group_name_H-M   'P 1'
#
loop_
_entity.id
_entity.type
_entity.pdbx_description
1 polymer ?
#
loop_
_entity_poly.entity_id
_entity_poly.type
_entity_poly.pdbx_seq_one_letter_code
_entity_poly.pdbx_strand_id
1 'polypeptide(L)'
;MFWNKIINRGGLKQPSADLVKLCKIAEKIFKHYESNISKIPNLINYLIIKATSSIDINTIFIPLSDHILNQAPMNNHLLQLLHLIFKTYFTIRIHHYTKLISQPKERIRSYLTKTIHFKNQ
;
A
#
# COMPACT_ATOMS: atom_id res chain seq x y z
N MET A 1 -7.30 -8.62 -18.08
CA MET A 1 -8.28 -8.77 -16.97
C MET A 1 -8.54 -10.26 -16.70
N PHE A 2 -7.52 -11.05 -16.35
CA PHE A 2 -7.66 -12.52 -16.24
C PHE A 2 -7.06 -13.15 -14.96
N TRP A 3 -6.26 -12.43 -14.17
CA TRP A 3 -5.62 -12.99 -12.97
C TRP A 3 -6.53 -13.11 -11.74
N ASN A 4 -7.61 -12.32 -11.63
CA ASN A 4 -8.49 -12.35 -10.45
C ASN A 4 -9.46 -13.54 -10.40
N LYS A 5 -9.65 -14.27 -11.51
CA LYS A 5 -10.69 -15.32 -11.58
C LYS A 5 -10.18 -16.71 -11.17
N ILE A 6 -8.86 -16.92 -11.17
CA ILE A 6 -8.27 -18.26 -10.97
C ILE A 6 -7.94 -18.52 -9.48
N ILE A 7 -7.65 -17.48 -8.69
CA ILE A 7 -7.20 -17.62 -7.28
C ILE A 7 -8.37 -17.52 -6.29
N ASN A 8 -9.45 -16.84 -6.67
CA ASN A 8 -10.54 -16.53 -5.77
C ASN A 8 -11.49 -17.75 -5.69
N ARG A 9 -11.34 -18.58 -4.66
CA ARG A 9 -12.33 -19.62 -4.26
C ARG A 9 -13.64 -18.98 -3.73
N GLY A 10 -14.12 -17.90 -4.35
CA GLY A 10 -15.34 -17.17 -3.97
C GLY A 10 -15.24 -16.24 -2.74
N GLY A 11 -14.24 -16.41 -1.86
CA GLY A 11 -14.19 -15.69 -0.57
C GLY A 11 -13.49 -14.32 -0.54
N LEU A 12 -12.94 -13.84 -1.66
CA LEU A 12 -12.16 -12.59 -1.70
C LEU A 12 -13.02 -11.41 -2.17
N LYS A 13 -12.97 -10.30 -1.42
CA LYS A 13 -13.65 -9.06 -1.79
C LYS A 13 -12.98 -8.43 -3.01
N GLN A 14 -13.77 -8.08 -4.02
CA GLN A 14 -13.27 -7.38 -5.20
C GLN A 14 -13.18 -5.88 -4.94
N PRO A 15 -12.03 -5.24 -5.21
CA PRO A 15 -11.88 -3.79 -5.05
C PRO A 15 -12.60 -3.03 -6.17
N SER A 16 -13.00 -1.78 -5.89
CA SER A 16 -13.51 -0.88 -6.93
C SER A 16 -12.41 -0.47 -7.91
N ALA A 17 -12.79 -0.11 -9.14
CA ALA A 17 -11.85 0.35 -10.16
C ALA A 17 -11.04 1.58 -9.69
N ASP A 18 -11.70 2.50 -8.98
CA ASP A 18 -11.10 3.70 -8.39
C ASP A 18 -10.04 3.34 -7.35
N LEU A 19 -10.34 2.38 -6.46
CA LEU A 19 -9.38 1.92 -5.45
C LEU A 19 -8.14 1.30 -6.11
N VAL A 20 -8.33 0.52 -7.18
CA VAL A 20 -7.21 -0.05 -7.95
C VAL A 20 -6.37 1.05 -8.59
N LYS A 21 -7.00 2.10 -9.14
CA LYS A 21 -6.30 3.26 -9.72
C LYS A 21 -5.48 4.00 -8.66
N LEU A 22 -6.06 4.25 -7.49
CA LEU A 22 -5.39 4.87 -6.35
C LEU A 22 -4.17 4.07 -5.89
N CYS A 23 -4.32 2.76 -5.70
CA CYS A 23 -3.20 1.89 -5.30
C CYS A 23 -2.08 1.88 -6.34
N LYS A 24 -2.40 1.92 -7.65
CA LYS A 24 -1.39 2.01 -8.71
C LYS A 24 -0.61 3.33 -8.67
N ILE A 25 -1.29 4.45 -8.42
CA ILE A 25 -0.66 5.77 -8.26
C ILE A 25 0.26 5.75 -7.04
N ALA A 26 -0.22 5.21 -5.91
CA ALA A 26 0.57 5.06 -4.71
C ALA A 26 1.84 4.21 -4.93
N GLU A 27 1.73 3.09 -5.65
CA GLU A 27 2.89 2.26 -5.98
C GLU A 27 3.90 2.98 -6.87
N LYS A 28 3.43 3.74 -7.87
CA LYS A 28 4.31 4.53 -8.73
C LYS A 28 5.14 5.53 -7.92
N ILE A 29 4.50 6.19 -6.96
CA ILE A 29 5.15 7.16 -6.07
C ILE A 29 6.11 6.47 -5.10
N PHE A 30 5.69 5.35 -4.51
CA PHE A 30 6.57 4.56 -3.65
C PHE A 30 7.85 4.17 -4.39
N LYS A 31 7.75 3.63 -5.61
CA LYS A 31 8.91 3.26 -6.44
C LYS A 31 9.80 4.45 -6.78
N HIS A 32 9.21 5.61 -7.07
CA HIS A 32 9.98 6.82 -7.35
C HIS A 32 10.84 7.26 -6.16
N TYR A 33 10.35 7.09 -4.94
CA TYR A 33 11.04 7.47 -3.71
C TYR A 33 11.77 6.32 -3.01
N GLU A 34 11.74 5.10 -3.56
CA GLU A 34 12.22 3.87 -2.92
C GLU A 34 13.69 3.97 -2.48
N SER A 35 14.55 4.55 -3.32
CA SER A 35 15.97 4.77 -3.05
C SER A 35 16.24 5.78 -1.92
N ASN A 36 15.28 6.66 -1.63
CA ASN A 36 15.43 7.76 -0.68
C ASN A 36 14.59 7.56 0.60
N ILE A 37 13.91 6.42 0.75
CA ILE A 37 13.02 6.10 1.87
C ILE A 37 13.65 6.41 3.24
N SER A 38 14.93 6.05 3.43
CA SER A 38 15.62 6.21 4.73
C SER A 38 15.98 7.67 5.08
N LYS A 39 15.93 8.59 4.10
CA LYS A 39 16.33 10.00 4.28
C LYS A 39 15.16 10.93 4.53
N ILE A 40 13.93 10.44 4.33
CA ILE A 40 12.73 11.27 4.39
C ILE A 40 12.13 11.20 5.79
N PRO A 41 12.12 12.30 6.57
CA PRO A 41 11.40 12.35 7.83
C PRO A 41 9.89 12.27 7.57
N ASN A 42 9.14 11.61 8.46
CA ASN A 42 7.68 11.45 8.32
C ASN A 42 7.26 10.88 6.95
N LEU A 43 7.99 9.86 6.48
CA LEU A 43 7.85 9.25 5.15
C LEU A 43 6.40 8.98 4.73
N ILE A 44 5.57 8.42 5.61
CA ILE A 44 4.17 8.10 5.27
C ILE A 44 3.41 9.37 4.87
N ASN A 45 3.49 10.42 5.69
CA ASN A 45 2.81 11.69 5.40
C ASN A 45 3.37 12.35 4.14
N TYR A 46 4.68 12.28 3.93
CA TYR A 46 5.32 12.78 2.71
C TYR A 46 4.78 12.08 1.45
N LEU A 47 4.74 10.75 1.47
CA LEU A 47 4.23 9.95 0.36
C LEU A 47 2.73 10.18 0.12
N ILE A 48 1.94 10.35 1.18
CA ILE A 48 0.51 10.71 1.08
C ILE A 48 0.37 12.04 0.34
N ILE A 49 1.09 13.08 0.76
CA ILE A 49 1.02 14.42 0.13
C ILE A 49 1.37 14.34 -1.35
N LYS A 50 2.43 13.59 -1.69
CA LYS A 50 2.82 13.38 -3.09
C LYS A 50 1.75 12.63 -3.87
N ALA A 51 1.15 11.60 -3.29
CA ALA A 51 0.05 10.85 -3.91
C ALA A 51 -1.19 11.69 -4.14
N THR A 52 -1.61 12.45 -3.14
CA THR A 52 -2.75 13.35 -3.26
C THR A 52 -2.51 14.45 -4.29
N SER A 53 -1.27 14.98 -4.39
CA SER A 53 -0.94 16.00 -5.40
C SER A 53 -0.95 15.49 -6.85
N SER A 54 -0.81 14.17 -7.04
CA SER A 54 -0.78 13.54 -8.37
C SER A 54 -2.15 13.14 -8.90
N ILE A 55 -3.21 13.45 -8.14
CA ILE A 55 -4.58 13.01 -8.41
C ILE A 55 -5.47 14.18 -8.75
N ASP A 56 -6.27 13.98 -9.79
CA ASP A 56 -7.44 14.81 -10.03
C ASP A 56 -8.63 14.24 -9.25
N ILE A 57 -8.99 14.91 -8.15
CA ILE A 57 -10.06 14.51 -7.22
C ILE A 57 -11.40 14.37 -7.95
N ASN A 58 -11.64 15.18 -8.99
CA ASN A 58 -12.90 15.16 -9.73
C ASN A 58 -13.09 13.90 -10.58
N THR A 59 -12.02 13.12 -10.78
CA THR A 59 -12.03 11.91 -11.62
C THR A 59 -12.16 10.62 -10.84
N ILE A 60 -12.23 10.70 -9.50
CA ILE A 60 -12.21 9.54 -8.61
C ILE A 60 -13.47 9.58 -7.75
N PHE A 61 -14.18 8.45 -7.67
CA PHE A 61 -15.46 8.35 -6.96
C PHE A 61 -16.51 9.34 -7.49
N ILE A 62 -16.64 9.46 -8.81
CA ILE A 62 -17.66 10.27 -9.50
C ILE A 62 -19.08 10.02 -8.94
N PRO A 63 -19.53 8.77 -8.69
CA PRO A 63 -20.88 8.55 -8.13
C PRO A 63 -21.05 9.09 -6.70
N LEU A 64 -19.94 9.39 -6.01
CA LEU A 64 -19.93 9.92 -4.66
C LEU A 64 -19.96 11.46 -4.65
N SER A 65 -19.65 12.14 -5.77
CA SER A 65 -19.61 13.60 -5.83
C SER A 65 -20.98 14.25 -5.62
N ASP A 66 -22.05 13.60 -6.08
CA ASP A 66 -23.41 14.10 -5.92
C ASP A 66 -23.87 14.13 -4.45
N HIS A 67 -23.33 13.24 -3.62
CA HIS A 67 -23.60 13.22 -2.18
C HIS A 67 -22.76 14.24 -1.39
N ILE A 68 -21.62 14.66 -1.92
CA ILE A 68 -20.72 15.64 -1.29
C ILE A 68 -21.32 17.05 -1.32
N LEU A 69 -22.19 17.36 -2.29
CA LEU A 69 -22.89 18.65 -2.38
C LEU A 69 -23.79 18.96 -1.17
N ASN A 70 -24.23 17.94 -0.43
CA ASN A 70 -25.07 18.10 0.75
C ASN A 70 -24.26 18.22 2.07
N GLN A 71 -22.93 18.34 2.01
CA GLN A 71 -22.05 18.29 3.18
C GLN A 71 -21.37 19.63 3.48
N ALA A 72 -21.03 19.83 4.76
CA ALA A 72 -20.42 21.06 5.23
C ALA A 72 -19.06 21.32 4.55
N PRO A 73 -18.76 22.55 4.11
CA PRO A 73 -17.59 22.90 3.29
C PRO A 73 -16.23 22.64 3.97
N MET A 74 -16.20 22.44 5.30
CA MET A 74 -14.98 22.11 6.05
C MET A 74 -14.71 20.60 6.20
N ASN A 75 -15.65 19.72 5.83
CA ASN A 75 -15.53 18.28 6.00
C ASN A 75 -15.54 17.57 4.64
N ASN A 76 -14.41 17.65 3.93
CA ASN A 76 -14.20 16.89 2.71
C ASN A 76 -13.97 15.39 3.06
N HIS A 77 -15.05 14.65 3.29
CA HIS A 77 -15.02 13.22 3.58
C HIS A 77 -14.27 12.41 2.51
N LEU A 78 -14.28 12.86 1.25
CA LEU A 78 -13.49 12.26 0.19
C LEU A 78 -11.98 12.38 0.44
N LEU A 79 -11.50 13.55 0.89
CA LEU A 79 -10.09 13.73 1.25
C LEU A 79 -9.71 12.86 2.45
N GLN A 80 -10.60 12.72 3.44
CA GLN A 80 -10.39 11.82 4.57
C GLN A 80 -10.29 10.36 4.12
N LEU A 81 -11.19 9.93 3.24
CA LEU A 81 -11.17 8.59 2.64
C LEU A 81 -9.88 8.35 1.86
N LEU A 82 -9.49 9.29 1.00
CA LEU A 82 -8.27 9.22 0.21
C LEU A 82 -7.03 9.13 1.12
N HIS A 83 -6.99 9.94 2.18
CA HIS A 83 -5.94 9.90 3.18
C HIS A 83 -5.87 8.54 3.87
N LEU A 84 -7.00 7.98 4.29
CA LEU A 84 -7.06 6.66 4.92
C LEU A 84 -6.58 5.55 3.97
N ILE A 85 -7.01 5.59 2.70
CA ILE A 85 -6.58 4.64 1.67
C ILE A 85 -5.06 4.69 1.51
N PHE A 86 -4.49 5.87 1.33
CA PHE A 86 -3.05 6.01 1.15
C PHE A 86 -2.25 5.66 2.39
N LYS A 87 -2.69 6.10 3.56
CA LYS A 87 -2.06 5.75 4.83
C LYS A 87 -1.99 4.24 5.00
N THR A 88 -3.11 3.54 4.73
CA THR A 88 -3.18 2.08 4.81
C THR A 88 -2.23 1.43 3.80
N TYR A 89 -2.26 1.87 2.53
CA TYR A 89 -1.40 1.34 1.48
C TYR A 89 0.09 1.51 1.79
N PHE A 90 0.52 2.73 2.08
CA PHE A 90 1.94 3.03 2.32
C PHE A 90 2.46 2.32 3.58
N THR A 91 1.65 2.21 4.64
CA THR A 91 2.04 1.48 5.85
C THR A 91 2.34 0.01 5.53
N ILE A 92 1.43 -0.66 4.81
CA ILE A 92 1.62 -2.07 4.42
C ILE A 92 2.83 -2.20 3.49
N ARG A 93 2.96 -1.30 2.50
CA ARG A 93 4.03 -1.36 1.50
C ARG A 93 5.42 -1.14 2.09
N ILE A 94 5.55 -0.21 3.03
CA ILE A 94 6.79 0.04 3.77
C ILE A 94 7.14 -1.17 4.62
N HIS A 95 6.19 -1.72 5.37
CA HIS A 95 6.44 -2.91 6.20
C HIS A 95 6.89 -4.10 5.35
N HIS A 96 6.27 -4.31 4.18
CA HIS A 96 6.70 -5.32 3.24
C HIS A 96 8.14 -5.07 2.73
N TYR A 97 8.46 -3.83 2.36
CA TYR A 97 9.79 -3.45 1.89
C TYR A 97 10.87 -3.65 2.96
N THR A 98 10.63 -3.18 4.19
CA THR A 98 11.59 -3.36 5.30
C THR A 98 11.75 -4.83 5.66
N LYS A 99 10.66 -5.62 5.62
CA LYS A 99 10.73 -7.06 5.82
C LYS A 99 11.62 -7.74 4.79
N LEU A 100 11.48 -7.40 3.50
CA LEU A 100 12.33 -7.94 2.44
C LEU A 100 13.81 -7.60 2.64
N ILE A 101 14.11 -6.37 3.07
CA ILE A 101 15.50 -5.96 3.36
C ILE A 101 16.06 -6.69 4.59
N SER A 102 15.24 -6.80 5.64
CA SER A 102 15.65 -7.42 6.91
C SER A 102 15.79 -8.95 6.84
N GLN A 103 15.20 -9.59 5.83
CA GLN A 103 15.22 -11.04 5.71
C GLN A 103 16.64 -11.52 5.36
N PRO A 104 17.26 -12.37 6.20
CA PRO A 104 18.54 -12.95 5.87
C PRO A 104 18.40 -13.83 4.63
N LYS A 105 19.36 -13.71 3.69
CA LYS A 105 19.40 -14.52 2.45
C LYS A 105 19.38 -16.02 2.76
N GLU A 106 19.94 -16.42 3.90
CA GLU A 106 19.90 -17.79 4.37
C GLU A 106 18.86 -17.97 5.48
N ARG A 107 18.12 -19.07 5.40
CA ARG A 107 17.18 -19.47 6.44
C ARG A 107 17.99 -19.96 7.63
N ILE A 108 18.39 -19.05 8.53
CA ILE A 108 19.23 -19.29 9.71
C ILE A 108 18.76 -20.53 10.50
N ARG A 109 17.43 -20.71 10.62
CA ARG A 109 16.82 -21.88 11.26
C ARG A 109 17.20 -23.20 10.57
N SER A 110 17.24 -23.25 9.25
CA SER A 110 17.62 -24.45 8.50
C SER A 110 19.11 -24.77 8.62
N TYR A 111 19.97 -23.76 8.70
CA TYR A 111 21.41 -23.93 8.90
C TYR A 111 21.69 -24.48 10.30
N LEU A 112 21.16 -23.84 11.34
CA LEU A 112 21.36 -24.25 12.73
C LEU A 112 20.78 -25.62 13.04
N THR A 113 19.64 -26.00 12.41
CA THR A 113 19.06 -27.35 12.58
C THR A 113 20.00 -28.43 12.06
N LYS A 114 20.70 -28.17 10.93
CA LYS A 114 21.73 -29.09 10.43
C LYS A 114 22.91 -29.16 11.39
N THR A 115 23.42 -28.02 11.85
CA THR A 115 24.57 -27.98 12.78
C THR A 115 24.28 -28.73 14.09
N ILE A 116 23.07 -28.61 14.64
CA ILE A 116 22.67 -29.34 15.85
C ILE A 116 22.59 -30.85 15.58
N HIS A 117 22.04 -31.27 14.44
CA HIS A 117 21.99 -32.69 14.07
C HIS A 117 23.37 -33.32 13.92
N PHE A 118 24.32 -32.61 13.31
CA PHE A 118 25.69 -33.11 13.12
C PHE A 118 26.58 -32.99 14.37
N LYS A 119 26.19 -32.18 15.38
CA LYS A 119 26.94 -32.04 16.63
C LYS A 119 26.68 -33.20 17.61
N ASN A 120 25.57 -33.91 17.43
CA ASN A 120 25.16 -35.05 18.28
C ASN A 120 25.35 -36.41 17.56
N GLN A 121 26.15 -36.46 16.49
CA GLN A 121 26.67 -37.67 15.85
C GLN A 121 28.18 -37.77 16.12
#